data_AF-B4D4Q3-F1
#
_entry.id   AF-B4D4Q3-F1
#
_cell.length_a   1.000
_cell.length_b   1.000
_cell.length_c   1.000
_cell.angle_alpha   90.00
_cell.angle_beta   90.00
_cell.angle_gamma   90.00
#
_symmetry.space_group_name_H-M   'P 1'
#
loop_
_entity.id
_entity.type
_entity.pdbx_description
1 polymer ?
#
loop_
_entity_poly.entity_id
_entity_poly.type
_entity_poly.pdbx_seq_one_letter_code
_entity_poly.pdbx_strand_id
1 'polypeptide(L)' 'MSKMRLRTRKAANRFHAAQLSKCGQCGSTIPSHRACPSCGYYKGRQVLTIEAL' A
#
# COMPACT_ATOMS: atom_id res chain seq x y z
N MET A 1 8.47 10.96 34.17
CA MET A 1 8.47 9.58 33.62
C MET A 1 9.92 9.14 33.38
N SER A 2 10.35 7.98 33.87
CA SER A 2 11.71 7.45 33.60
C SER A 2 12.01 7.38 32.10
N LYS A 3 13.27 7.60 31.70
CA LYS A 3 13.73 7.49 30.30
C LYS A 3 13.32 6.15 29.68
N MET A 4 13.40 5.06 30.46
CA MET A 4 12.96 3.73 30.05
C MET A 4 11.46 3.71 29.70
N ARG A 5 10.62 4.20 30.62
CA ARG A 5 9.15 4.21 30.46
C ARG A 5 8.68 5.04 29.27
N LEU A 6 9.41 6.10 28.93
CA LEU A 6 9.12 6.92 27.75
C LEU A 6 9.48 6.20 26.45
N ARG A 7 10.65 5.53 26.40
CA ARG A 7 11.08 4.78 25.20
C ARG A 7 10.15 3.61 24.90
N THR A 8 9.77 2.81 25.90
CA THR A 8 8.86 1.67 25.71
C THR A 8 7.52 2.10 25.15
N ARG A 9 6.96 3.22 25.66
CA ARG A 9 5.70 3.77 25.16
C ARG A 9 5.80 4.23 23.70
N LYS A 10 6.85 4.98 23.35
CA LYS A 10 7.06 5.41 21.95
C LYS A 10 7.27 4.23 21.01
N ALA A 11 7.99 3.20 21.47
CA ALA A 11 8.28 2.02 20.69
C ALA A 11 7.00 1.26 20.28
N ALA A 12 5.95 1.24 21.10
CA ALA A 12 4.69 0.59 20.76
C ALA A 12 3.96 1.27 19.57
N ASN A 13 4.16 2.57 19.37
CA ASN A 13 3.48 3.37 18.35
C ASN A 13 4.30 3.48 17.07
N ARG A 14 5.05 2.44 16.69
CA ARG A 14 5.87 2.45 15.48
C ARG A 14 4.99 2.20 14.26
N PHE A 15 5.19 2.99 13.21
CA PHE A 15 4.52 2.76 11.93
C PHE A 15 5.24 1.65 11.15
N HIS A 16 4.46 0.82 10.48
CA HIS A 16 4.96 -0.20 9.57
C HIS A 16 4.68 0.22 8.13
N ALA A 17 5.61 -0.07 7.23
CA ALA A 17 5.43 0.19 5.80
C ALA A 17 4.25 -0.62 5.26
N ALA A 18 3.49 -0.03 4.34
CA ALA A 18 2.42 -0.73 3.65
C ALA A 18 2.99 -1.83 2.75
N GLN A 19 2.34 -2.99 2.74
CA GLN A 19 2.69 -4.07 1.82
C GLN A 19 2.13 -3.75 0.43
N LEU A 20 3.02 -3.54 -0.53
CA LEU A 20 2.69 -3.29 -1.92
C LEU A 20 3.16 -4.48 -2.77
N SER A 21 2.38 -4.80 -3.80
CA SER A 21 2.66 -5.84 -4.80
C SER A 21 2.82 -5.21 -6.18
N LYS A 22 3.41 -5.92 -7.13
CA LYS A 22 3.49 -5.44 -8.52
C LYS A 22 2.21 -5.80 -9.27
N CYS A 23 1.70 -4.86 -10.06
CA CYS A 23 0.61 -5.12 -10.99
C CYS A 23 1.11 -6.01 -12.14
N GLY A 24 0.42 -7.11 -12.42
CA GLY A 24 0.77 -8.00 -13.52
C GLY A 24 0.62 -7.39 -14.92
N GLN A 25 -0.18 -6.32 -15.07
CA GLN A 25 -0.50 -5.74 -16.38
C GLN A 25 0.39 -4.55 -16.76
N CYS A 26 0.70 -3.67 -15.82
CA CYS A 26 1.49 -2.46 -16.08
C CYS A 26 2.78 -2.37 -15.24
N GLY A 27 3.03 -3.31 -14.33
CA GLY A 27 4.23 -3.35 -13.51
C GLY A 27 4.28 -2.34 -12.34
N SER A 28 3.28 -1.47 -12.20
CA SER A 28 3.20 -0.48 -11.11
C SER A 28 3.06 -1.14 -9.73
N THR A 29 3.51 -0.45 -8.69
CA THR A 29 3.31 -0.89 -7.30
C THR A 29 1.88 -0.60 -6.85
N ILE A 30 1.15 -1.64 -6.47
CA ILE A 30 -0.26 -1.58 -6.08
C ILE A 30 -0.46 -2.14 -4.67
N PRO A 31 -1.39 -1.56 -3.90
CA PRO A 31 -1.84 -2.16 -2.64
C PRO A 31 -2.58 -3.47 -2.91
N SER A 32 -2.36 -4.47 -2.06
CA SER A 32 -3.05 -5.76 -2.14
C SER A 32 -4.57 -5.60 -2.08
N HIS A 33 -5.29 -6.45 -2.80
CA HIS A 33 -6.77 -6.48 -2.88
C HIS A 33 -7.45 -5.20 -3.38
N ARG A 34 -6.73 -4.29 -4.06
CA ARG A 34 -7.31 -3.12 -4.71
C ARG A 34 -7.07 -3.17 -6.22
N ALA A 35 -7.93 -2.49 -6.97
CA ALA A 35 -7.71 -2.26 -8.39
C ALA A 35 -6.48 -1.35 -8.59
N CYS A 36 -5.73 -1.59 -9.67
CA CYS A 36 -4.57 -0.76 -9.99
C CYS A 36 -5.04 0.67 -10.33
N PRO A 37 -4.55 1.72 -9.64
CA PRO A 37 -4.94 3.10 -9.93
C PRO A 37 -4.34 3.60 -11.24
N SER A 38 -3.28 2.98 -11.76
CA SER A 38 -2.62 3.41 -13.00
C SER A 38 -3.24 2.82 -14.26
N CYS A 39 -3.73 1.58 -14.22
CA CYS A 39 -4.30 0.92 -15.40
C CYS A 39 -5.77 0.47 -15.24
N GLY A 40 -6.33 0.55 -14.03
CA GLY A 40 -7.73 0.19 -13.78
C GLY A 40 -8.03 -1.31 -13.76
N TYR A 41 -7.01 -2.16 -13.86
CA TYR A 41 -7.17 -3.61 -13.83
C TYR A 41 -7.18 -4.19 -12.42
N TYR A 42 -8.02 -5.20 -12.20
CA TYR A 42 -8.03 -6.07 -11.03
C TYR A 42 -8.29 -7.51 -11.46
N LYS A 43 -7.43 -8.44 -11.05
CA LYS A 43 -7.52 -9.88 -11.40
C LYS A 43 -7.74 -10.13 -12.91
N GLY A 44 -7.04 -9.39 -13.76
CA GLY A 44 -7.09 -9.54 -15.22
C GLY A 44 -8.32 -8.96 -15.91
N ARG A 45 -9.24 -8.30 -15.18
CA ARG A 45 -10.37 -7.58 -15.76
C ARG A 45 -10.18 -6.07 -15.59
N GLN A 46 -10.58 -5.31 -16.60
CA GLN A 46 -10.63 -3.86 -16.51
C GLN A 46 -11.86 -3.48 -15.68
N VAL A 47 -11.63 -2.93 -14.50
CA VAL A 47 -12.70 -2.53 -13.56
C VAL A 47 -12.93 -1.01 -13.63
N LEU A 48 -11.88 -0.25 -13.93
CA LEU A 48 -11.94 1.19 -14.08
C LEU A 48 -11.45 1.55 -15.49
N THR A 49 -12.23 2.33 -16.21
CA THR A 49 -11.77 3.05 -17.40
C THR A 49 -11.09 4.33 -16.92
N ILE A 50 -9.79 4.22 -16.67
CA ILE A 50 -8.97 5.34 -16.25
C ILE A 50 -8.30 5.90 -17.50
N GLU A 51 -8.59 7.15 -17.84
CA GLU A 51 -7.75 7.91 -18.77
C GLU A 51 -6.44 8.19 -18.04
N ALA A 52 -5.35 7.59 -18.51
CA ALA A 52 -4.04 7.85 -17.94
C ALA A 52 -3.71 9.34 -18.14
N LEU A 53 -3.64 10.10 -17.04
CA LEU A 53 -3.08 11.45 -17.01
C LEU A 53 -1.55 11.41 -17.17
#